data_AF-A0A525DAR9-F1
#
_entry.id   AF-A0A525DAR9-F1
#
_cell.length_a   1.000
_cell.length_b   1.000
_cell.length_c   1.000
_cell.angle_alpha   90.00
_cell.angle_beta   90.00
_cell.angle_gamma   90.00
#
_symmetry.space_group_name_H-M   'P 1'
#
loop_
_entity.id
_entity.type
_entity.pdbx_description
1 polymer ?
#
loop_
_entity_poly.entity_id
_entity_poly.type
_entity_poly.pdbx_seq_one_letter_code
_entity_poly.pdbx_strand_id
1 'polypeptide(L)'
;MHMDNDLIYQKLNNGTLSNVKRQARDMGKDQQLKEACQGFEAIFLNTIFKSMRETLPQNTFLDGGHGQKMYQSMHDQYLSEKLAQGKNSL
;
A
#
# COMPACT_ATOMS: atom_id res chain seq x y z
N MET A 1 45.63 -11.96 29.94
CA MET A 1 45.21 -12.53 28.64
C MET A 1 43.70 -12.82 28.55
N HIS A 2 42.83 -12.25 29.39
CA HIS A 2 41.35 -12.46 29.31
C HIS A 2 40.58 -11.24 28.75
N MET A 3 41.14 -10.04 28.83
CA MET A 3 40.44 -8.79 28.47
C MET A 3 40.32 -8.56 26.95
N ASP A 4 41.25 -9.08 26.16
CA ASP A 4 41.24 -8.92 24.69
C ASP A 4 40.17 -9.80 24.01
N ASN A 5 39.83 -10.94 24.61
CA ASN A 5 38.87 -11.89 24.05
C ASN A 5 37.43 -11.36 24.19
N ASP A 6 37.09 -10.78 25.36
CA ASP A 6 35.80 -10.12 25.59
C ASP A 6 35.56 -8.94 24.62
N LEU A 7 36.61 -8.18 24.32
CA LEU A 7 36.54 -7.08 23.35
C LEU A 7 36.28 -7.59 21.92
N ILE A 8 36.81 -8.76 21.56
CA ILE A 8 36.59 -9.41 20.26
C ILE A 8 35.13 -9.88 20.17
N TYR A 9 34.58 -10.51 21.21
CA TYR A 9 33.17 -10.93 21.24
C TYR A 9 32.21 -9.73 21.15
N GLN A 10 32.51 -8.62 21.83
CA GLN A 10 31.70 -7.42 21.77
C GLN A 10 31.72 -6.75 20.37
N LYS A 11 32.89 -6.72 19.71
CA LYS A 11 33.03 -6.19 18.34
C LYS A 11 32.33 -7.07 17.30
N LEU A 12 32.39 -8.40 17.43
CA LEU A 12 31.66 -9.36 16.59
C LEU A 12 30.14 -9.20 16.73
N ASN A 13 29.65 -9.01 17.96
CA ASN A 13 28.24 -8.79 18.22
C ASN A 13 27.75 -7.45 17.64
N ASN A 14 28.53 -6.37 17.81
CA ASN A 14 28.20 -5.05 17.28
C ASN A 14 28.15 -5.01 15.75
N GLY A 15 29.08 -5.68 15.06
CA GLY A 15 29.07 -5.79 13.59
C GLY A 15 27.85 -6.57 13.06
N THR A 16 27.44 -7.61 13.77
CA THR A 16 26.23 -8.38 13.45
C THR A 16 24.97 -7.53 13.67
N LEU A 17 24.89 -6.80 14.79
CA LEU A 17 23.77 -5.90 15.10
C LEU A 17 23.64 -4.74 14.10
N SER A 18 24.75 -4.18 13.60
CA SER A 18 24.69 -3.14 12.56
C SER A 18 24.12 -3.65 11.24
N ASN A 19 24.43 -4.89 10.86
CA ASN A 19 23.91 -5.49 9.64
C ASN A 19 22.41 -5.81 9.76
N VAL A 20 21.97 -6.32 10.90
CA VAL A 20 20.54 -6.55 11.20
C VAL A 20 19.76 -5.24 11.20
N LYS A 21 20.30 -4.17 11.81
CA LYS A 21 19.66 -2.83 11.80
C LYS A 21 19.56 -2.26 10.39
N ARG A 22 20.56 -2.47 9.55
CA ARG A 22 20.54 -2.03 8.15
C ARG A 22 19.51 -2.80 7.33
N GLN A 23 19.47 -4.13 7.46
CA GLN A 23 18.44 -4.96 6.82
C GLN A 23 17.02 -4.56 7.27
N ALA A 24 16.80 -4.38 8.58
CA ALA A 24 15.51 -3.94 9.09
C ALA A 24 15.10 -2.55 8.56
N ARG A 25 16.06 -1.63 8.40
CA ARG A 25 15.81 -0.31 7.78
C ARG A 25 15.44 -0.44 6.30
N ASP A 26 16.14 -1.28 5.56
CA ASP A 26 15.88 -1.47 4.14
C ASP A 26 14.52 -2.18 3.92
N MET A 27 14.20 -3.21 4.71
CA MET A 27 12.86 -3.83 4.72
C MET A 27 11.74 -2.83 5.09
N GLY A 28 12.01 -1.92 6.03
CA GLY A 28 11.05 -0.87 6.39
C GLY A 28 10.79 0.13 5.27
N LYS A 29 11.81 0.45 4.46
CA LYS A 29 11.65 1.32 3.27
C LYS A 29 10.84 0.62 2.18
N ASP A 30 11.10 -0.66 1.94
CA ASP A 30 10.35 -1.44 0.95
C ASP A 30 8.87 -1.53 1.33
N GLN A 31 8.58 -1.72 2.62
CA GLN A 31 7.21 -1.73 3.13
C GLN A 31 6.53 -0.36 2.95
N GLN A 32 7.21 0.75 3.27
CA GLN A 32 6.68 2.09 3.08
C GLN A 32 6.44 2.42 1.60
N LEU A 33 7.36 2.02 0.72
CA LEU A 33 7.22 2.19 -0.72
C LEU A 33 6.01 1.41 -1.24
N LYS A 34 5.83 0.17 -0.77
CA LYS A 34 4.68 -0.67 -1.12
C LYS A 34 3.36 -0.05 -0.67
N GLU A 35 3.28 0.46 0.56
CA GLU A 35 2.10 1.15 1.07
C GLU A 35 1.76 2.40 0.25
N ALA A 36 2.77 3.18 -0.12
CA ALA A 36 2.59 4.34 -0.99
C ALA A 36 2.07 3.94 -2.38
N CYS A 37 2.62 2.88 -2.98
CA CYS A 37 2.15 2.33 -4.25
C CYS A 37 0.71 1.82 -4.16
N GLN A 38 0.33 1.13 -3.08
CA GLN A 38 -1.05 0.67 -2.87
C GLN A 38 -2.03 1.85 -2.77
N GLY A 39 -1.67 2.91 -2.05
CA GLY A 39 -2.47 4.13 -2.00
C GLY A 39 -2.66 4.77 -3.37
N PHE A 40 -1.59 4.82 -4.18
CA PHE A 40 -1.65 5.31 -5.55
C PHE A 40 -2.53 4.44 -6.46
N GLU A 41 -2.37 3.11 -6.40
CA GLU A 41 -3.19 2.16 -7.17
C GLU A 41 -4.69 2.33 -6.84
N ALA A 42 -5.06 2.55 -5.57
CA ALA A 42 -6.44 2.79 -5.18
C ALA A 42 -7.03 4.06 -5.82
N ILE A 43 -6.28 5.17 -5.83
CA ILE A 43 -6.70 6.43 -6.46
C ILE A 43 -6.84 6.24 -7.98
N PHE A 44 -5.88 5.56 -8.59
CA PHE A 44 -5.87 5.28 -10.02
C PHE A 44 -7.08 4.43 -10.45
N LEU A 45 -7.36 3.35 -9.72
CA LEU A 45 -8.52 2.48 -9.98
C LEU A 45 -9.84 3.23 -9.84
N ASN A 46 -9.98 4.06 -8.80
CA ASN A 46 -11.17 4.90 -8.61
C ASN A 46 -11.38 5.83 -9.81
N THR A 47 -10.29 6.41 -10.32
CA THR A 47 -10.32 7.29 -11.48
C THR A 47 -10.75 6.54 -12.73
N ILE A 48 -10.22 5.33 -12.97
CA ILE A 48 -10.64 4.46 -14.07
C ILE A 48 -12.14 4.13 -13.96
N PHE A 49 -12.63 3.74 -12.78
CA PHE A 49 -14.05 3.43 -12.57
C PHE A 49 -14.96 4.62 -12.89
N LYS A 50 -14.58 5.83 -12.44
CA LYS A 50 -15.30 7.05 -12.76
C LYS A 50 -15.33 7.31 -14.25
N SER A 51 -14.17 7.30 -14.92
CA SER A 51 -14.09 7.53 -16.36
C SER A 51 -14.91 6.50 -17.15
N MET A 52 -14.86 5.21 -16.80
CA MET A 52 -15.69 4.19 -17.45
C MET A 52 -17.19 4.48 -17.30
N ARG A 53 -17.65 4.92 -16.13
CA ARG A 53 -19.07 5.27 -15.94
C ARG A 53 -19.48 6.55 -16.67
N GLU A 54 -18.57 7.52 -16.78
CA GLU A 54 -18.80 8.75 -17.56
C GLU A 54 -18.99 8.46 -19.05
N THR A 55 -18.44 7.37 -19.58
CA THR A 55 -18.68 6.95 -20.97
C THR A 55 -20.08 6.40 -21.23
N LEU A 56 -20.84 6.05 -20.18
CA LEU A 56 -22.20 5.54 -20.32
C LEU A 56 -23.20 6.71 -20.40
N PRO A 57 -24.14 6.69 -21.36
CA PRO A 57 -25.16 7.72 -21.45
C PRO A 57 -26.02 7.73 -20.18
N GLN A 58 -26.05 8.90 -19.52
CA GLN A 58 -26.83 9.09 -18.29
C GLN A 58 -28.31 9.16 -18.65
N ASN A 59 -29.07 8.09 -18.38
CA ASN A 59 -30.51 8.10 -18.55
C ASN A 59 -31.15 8.87 -17.38
N THR A 60 -31.40 10.17 -17.58
CA THR A 60 -31.98 11.09 -16.57
C THR A 60 -33.29 10.59 -15.94
N PHE A 61 -34.00 9.68 -16.60
CA PHE A 61 -35.27 9.10 -16.14
C PHE A 61 -35.14 7.78 -15.36
N LEU A 62 -34.01 7.07 -15.46
CA LEU A 62 -33.78 5.74 -14.83
C LEU A 62 -32.59 5.72 -13.86
N ASP A 63 -31.78 6.77 -13.83
CA ASP A 63 -30.69 6.94 -12.86
C ASP A 63 -31.31 7.27 -11.49
N GLY A 64 -31.09 6.41 -10.47
CA GLY A 64 -31.72 6.44 -9.14
C GLY A 64 -31.37 7.65 -8.25
N GLY A 65 -31.19 8.81 -8.86
CA GLY A 65 -31.02 10.11 -8.24
C GLY A 65 -29.69 10.29 -7.52
N HIS A 66 -29.63 11.32 -6.68
CA HIS A 66 -28.44 11.66 -5.89
C HIS A 66 -28.03 10.54 -4.91
N GLY A 67 -29.00 9.78 -4.39
CA GLY A 67 -28.74 8.66 -3.48
C GLY A 67 -27.95 7.53 -4.13
N GLN A 68 -28.32 7.14 -5.35
CA GLN A 68 -27.58 6.14 -6.11
C GLN A 68 -26.15 6.61 -6.40
N LYS A 69 -25.96 7.86 -6.82
CA LYS A 69 -24.62 8.42 -7.09
C LYS A 69 -23.71 8.42 -5.87
N MET A 70 -24.26 8.74 -4.70
CA MET A 70 -23.53 8.71 -3.44
C MET A 70 -23.11 7.28 -3.09
N TYR A 71 -24.06 6.34 -3.14
CA TYR A 71 -23.77 4.92 -2.89
C TYR A 71 -22.74 4.37 -3.88
N GLN A 72 -22.88 4.69 -5.17
CA GLN A 72 -21.95 4.30 -6.23
C GLN A 72 -20.54 4.79 -5.94
N SER A 73 -20.41 6.05 -5.52
CA SER A 73 -19.11 6.66 -5.19
C SER A 73 -18.46 5.98 -3.98
N MET A 74 -19.23 5.69 -2.93
CA MET A 74 -18.75 4.94 -1.76
C MET A 74 -18.36 3.51 -2.12
N HIS A 75 -19.15 2.85 -2.98
CA HIS A 75 -18.89 1.51 -3.47
C HIS A 75 -17.60 1.46 -4.30
N ASP A 76 -17.45 2.36 -5.27
CA ASP A 76 -16.28 2.41 -6.15
C ASP A 76 -15.01 2.75 -5.34
N GLN A 77 -15.12 3.58 -4.28
CA GLN A 77 -14.02 3.81 -3.34
C GLN A 77 -13.63 2.54 -2.58
N TYR A 78 -14.58 1.86 -1.94
CA TYR A 78 -14.32 0.62 -1.20
C TYR A 78 -13.72 -0.46 -2.08
N LEU A 79 -14.26 -0.63 -3.29
CA LEU A 79 -13.75 -1.60 -4.26
C LEU A 79 -12.32 -1.29 -4.68
N SER A 80 -12.01 -0.03 -4.95
CA SER A 80 -10.66 0.40 -5.35
C SER A 80 -9.64 0.14 -4.25
N GLU A 81 -9.98 0.43 -2.99
CA GLU A 81 -9.15 0.13 -1.83
C GLU A 81 -8.92 -1.39 -1.67
N LYS A 82 -9.97 -2.20 -1.85
CA LYS A 82 -9.86 -3.67 -1.80
C LYS A 82 -9.01 -4.26 -2.91
N LEU A 83 -9.14 -3.76 -4.13
CA LEU A 83 -8.34 -4.22 -5.26
C LEU A 83 -6.87 -3.84 -5.12
N ALA A 84 -6.56 -2.64 -4.63
CA ALA A 84 -5.19 -2.21 -4.34
C ALA A 84 -4.54 -3.04 -3.22
N GLN A 85 -5.32 -3.49 -2.23
CA GLN A 85 -4.85 -4.39 -1.17
C GLN A 85 -4.70 -5.85 -1.65
N GLY A 86 -5.56 -6.28 -2.57
CA GLY A 86 -5.67 -7.68 -3.03
C GLY A 86 -4.56 -8.13 -3.98
N LYS A 87 -3.75 -7.22 -4.54
CA LYS A 87 -2.66 -7.54 -5.47
C LYS A 87 -1.37 -8.01 -4.78
N ASN A 88 -1.53 -8.83 -3.73
CA ASN A 88 -0.45 -9.42 -2.94
C ASN A 88 -0.47 -10.96 -2.97
N SER A 89 -1.16 -11.58 -3.94
CA SER A 89 -1.34 -13.04 -4.04
C SER A 89 -1.17 -13.62 -5.45
N LEU A 90 -0.37 -13.00 -6.31
CA LEU A 90 0.16 -13.63 -7.54
C LEU A 90 1.67 -13.50 -7.58
#